data_AF-A0A1G6XS50-F1
#
_entry.id   AF-A0A1G6XS50-F1
#
_cell.length_a   1.000
_cell.length_b   1.000
_cell.length_c   1.000
_cell.angle_alpha   90.00
_cell.angle_beta   90.00
_cell.angle_gamma   90.00
#
_symmetry.space_group_name_H-M   'P 1'
#
loop_
_entity.id
_entity.type
_entity.pdbx_description
1 polymer ?
#
loop_
_entity_poly.entity_id
_entity_poly.type
_entity_poly.pdbx_seq_one_letter_code
_entity_poly.pdbx_strand_id
1 'polypeptide(L)'
;MTQISSEQVQAPEVLVSTAFDKAWRFVEKDPLLAHNHKAVLHSRLRASLECSIRNGERNALHLANEAIRNLRAQLAFSTKQ
;
A
#
# COMPACT_ATOMS: atom_id res chain seq x y z
N MET A 1 -12.29 21.89 -30.85
CA MET A 1 -11.04 21.31 -30.32
C MET A 1 -11.39 20.44 -29.14
N THR A 2 -11.14 19.14 -29.23
CA THR A 2 -11.39 18.16 -28.18
C THR A 2 -10.38 18.36 -27.06
N GLN A 3 -10.87 18.78 -25.89
CA GLN A 3 -10.10 18.89 -24.67
C GLN A 3 -9.83 17.47 -24.16
N ILE A 4 -8.69 16.92 -24.59
CA ILE A 4 -8.14 15.67 -24.07
C ILE A 4 -7.82 15.87 -22.59
N SER A 5 -8.75 15.42 -21.72
CA SER A 5 -8.47 15.18 -20.31
C SER A 5 -7.22 14.33 -20.24
N SER A 6 -6.11 14.95 -19.82
CA SER A 6 -4.87 14.24 -19.54
C SER A 6 -5.15 13.36 -18.33
N GLU A 7 -5.55 12.11 -18.56
CA GLU A 7 -5.34 11.03 -17.60
C GLU A 7 -3.84 11.05 -17.31
N GLN A 8 -3.49 11.70 -16.19
CA GLN A 8 -2.15 11.69 -15.67
C GLN A 8 -1.83 10.24 -15.32
N VAL A 9 -1.24 9.51 -16.27
CA VAL A 9 -0.65 8.21 -16.03
C VAL A 9 0.55 8.47 -15.13
N GLN A 10 0.31 8.60 -13.83
CA GLN A 10 1.39 8.65 -12.84
C GLN A 10 2.20 7.37 -13.00
N ALA A 11 3.53 7.53 -13.09
CA ALA A 11 4.42 6.40 -13.16
C ALA A 11 4.16 5.47 -11.96
N PRO A 12 4.13 4.14 -12.16
CA PRO A 12 3.84 3.18 -11.10
C PRO A 12 4.65 3.41 -9.81
N GLU A 13 5.92 3.79 -9.93
CA GLU A 13 6.78 4.12 -8.78
C GLU A 13 6.30 5.35 -7.98
N VAL A 14 5.78 6.37 -8.66
CA VAL A 14 5.22 7.57 -7.98
C VAL A 14 3.97 7.21 -7.19
N LEU A 15 3.13 6.33 -7.77
CA LEU A 15 1.94 5.80 -7.09
C LEU A 15 2.31 4.93 -5.88
N VAL A 16 3.29 4.04 -6.04
CA VAL A 16 3.83 3.22 -4.94
C VAL A 16 4.32 4.13 -3.83
N SER A 17 5.20 5.09 -4.12
CA SER A 17 5.78 5.97 -3.10
C SER A 17 4.69 6.79 -2.37
N THR A 18 3.75 7.37 -3.12
CA THR A 18 2.68 8.19 -2.54
C THR A 18 1.75 7.36 -1.64
N ALA A 19 1.34 6.17 -2.11
CA ALA A 19 0.48 5.28 -1.34
C ALA A 19 1.23 4.69 -0.13
N PHE A 20 2.54 4.42 -0.27
CA PHE A 20 3.40 3.95 0.80
C PHE A 20 3.48 4.97 1.92
N ASP A 21 3.83 6.22 1.63
CA ASP A 21 3.94 7.29 2.64
C ASP A 21 2.62 7.50 3.39
N LYS A 22 1.50 7.43 2.66
CA LYS A 22 0.16 7.50 3.26
C LYS A 22 -0.10 6.32 4.18
N ALA A 23 0.17 5.09 3.73
CA ALA A 23 -0.08 3.89 4.53
C ALA A 23 0.85 3.80 5.74
N TRP A 24 2.13 4.14 5.58
CA TRP A 24 3.15 3.99 6.61
C TRP A 24 2.83 4.76 7.89
N ARG A 25 2.28 5.98 7.76
CA ARG A 25 1.83 6.81 8.90
C ARG A 25 0.79 6.12 9.79
N PHE A 26 0.01 5.20 9.23
CA PHE A 26 -0.94 4.37 9.98
C PHE A 26 -0.29 3.08 10.46
N VAL A 27 0.48 2.40 9.59
CA VAL A 27 1.16 1.14 9.93
C VAL A 27 2.09 1.30 11.13
N GLU A 28 2.87 2.38 11.19
CA GLU A 28 3.82 2.61 12.29
C GLU A 28 3.13 2.86 13.65
N LYS A 29 1.86 3.27 13.64
CA LYS A 29 1.06 3.59 14.83
C LYS A 29 0.03 2.51 15.14
N ASP A 30 -0.11 1.51 14.29
CA ASP A 30 -1.09 0.45 14.44
C ASP A 30 -0.61 -0.57 15.49
N PRO A 31 -1.28 -0.71 16.64
CA PRO A 31 -0.86 -1.63 17.69
C PRO A 31 -0.78 -3.09 17.22
N LEU A 32 -1.61 -3.49 16.24
CA LEU A 32 -1.60 -4.84 15.67
C LEU A 32 -0.34 -5.12 14.84
N LEU A 33 0.27 -4.06 14.30
CA LEU A 33 1.43 -4.16 13.41
C LEU A 33 2.73 -3.78 14.13
N ALA A 34 2.66 -2.92 15.15
CA ALA A 34 3.80 -2.32 15.86
C ALA A 34 4.77 -3.35 16.47
N HIS A 35 4.29 -4.56 16.78
CA HIS A 35 5.12 -5.64 17.32
C HIS A 35 6.01 -6.33 16.27
N ASN A 36 5.79 -6.07 14.97
CA ASN A 36 6.58 -6.66 13.89
C ASN A 36 7.79 -5.80 13.54
N HIS A 37 8.84 -6.43 13.02
CA HIS A 37 10.01 -5.72 12.52
C HIS A 37 9.64 -4.76 11.38
N LYS A 38 10.09 -3.50 11.46
CA LYS A 38 9.82 -2.46 10.45
C LYS A 38 10.21 -2.90 9.03
N ALA A 39 11.34 -3.58 8.87
CA ALA A 39 11.78 -4.10 7.58
C ALA A 39 10.76 -5.07 6.95
N VAL A 40 10.17 -5.95 7.77
CA VAL A 40 9.13 -6.89 7.33
C VAL A 40 7.86 -6.14 6.91
N LEU A 41 7.43 -5.16 7.72
CA LEU A 41 6.27 -4.31 7.41
C LEU A 41 6.48 -3.53 6.11
N HIS A 42 7.66 -2.92 5.92
CA HIS A 42 8.02 -2.20 4.70
C HIS A 42 7.95 -3.10 3.46
N SER A 43 8.63 -4.26 3.48
CA SER A 43 8.64 -5.17 2.33
C SER A 43 7.25 -5.69 1.99
N ARG A 44 6.44 -6.08 2.99
CA ARG A 44 5.08 -6.59 2.75
C ARG A 44 4.14 -5.49 2.27
N LEU A 45 4.22 -4.30 2.85
CA LEU A 45 3.41 -3.15 2.43
C LEU A 45 3.71 -2.78 0.98
N ARG A 46 5.00 -2.70 0.61
CA ARG A 46 5.43 -2.42 -0.76
C ARG A 46 4.94 -3.49 -1.74
N ALA A 47 5.10 -4.77 -1.41
CA ALA A 47 4.64 -5.87 -2.24
C ALA A 47 3.11 -5.84 -2.48
N SER A 48 2.32 -5.49 -1.46
CA SER A 48 0.87 -5.31 -1.62
C SER A 48 0.51 -4.14 -2.54
N LEU A 49 1.21 -3.01 -2.43
CA LEU A 49 1.00 -1.84 -3.31
C LEU A 49 1.34 -2.16 -4.77
N GLU A 50 2.50 -2.77 -5.01
CA GLU A 50 2.93 -3.18 -6.35
C GLU A 50 1.94 -4.17 -6.97
N CYS A 51 1.40 -5.11 -6.17
CA CYS A 51 0.38 -6.04 -6.63
C CYS A 51 -0.91 -5.33 -7.07
N SER A 52 -1.45 -4.43 -6.24
CA SER A 52 -2.67 -3.69 -6.59
C SER A 52 -2.48 -2.79 -7.81
N ILE A 53 -1.31 -2.18 -7.97
CA ILE A 53 -0.97 -1.38 -9.15
C ILE A 53 -0.89 -2.25 -10.41
N ARG A 54 -0.28 -3.44 -10.34
CA ARG A 54 -0.30 -4.39 -11.47
C ARG A 54 -1.73 -4.78 -11.86
N ASN A 55 -2.63 -4.85 -10.90
CA ASN A 55 -4.05 -5.17 -11.12
C ASN A 55 -4.89 -3.98 -11.63
N GLY A 56 -4.26 -2.83 -11.87
CA GLY A 56 -4.92 -1.67 -12.49
C GLY A 56 -5.39 -0.61 -11.51
N GLU A 57 -5.21 -0.77 -10.21
CA GLU A 57 -5.56 0.27 -9.25
C GLU A 57 -4.60 1.48 -9.38
N ARG A 58 -5.16 2.69 -9.42
CA ARG A 58 -4.43 3.96 -9.59
C ARG A 58 -4.75 4.99 -8.51
N ASN A 59 -5.76 4.74 -7.69
CA ASN A 59 -6.13 5.61 -6.57
C ASN A 59 -5.20 5.35 -5.37
N ALA A 60 -4.34 6.31 -5.07
CA ALA A 60 -3.36 6.20 -3.98
C ALA A 60 -3.99 5.97 -2.59
N LEU A 61 -5.20 6.49 -2.33
CA LEU A 61 -5.89 6.26 -1.06
C LEU A 61 -6.41 4.83 -0.97
N HIS A 62 -6.99 4.32 -2.06
CA HIS A 62 -7.47 2.94 -2.10
C HIS A 62 -6.29 1.95 -1.98
N LEU A 63 -5.20 2.20 -2.71
CA LEU A 63 -3.94 1.45 -2.58
C LEU A 63 -3.44 1.39 -1.14
N ALA A 64 -3.37 2.54 -0.45
CA ALA A 64 -2.89 2.61 0.92
C ALA A 64 -3.78 1.79 1.88
N ASN A 65 -5.09 1.98 1.81
CA ASN A 65 -6.05 1.29 2.68
C ASN A 65 -6.06 -0.22 2.45
N GLU A 66 -6.03 -0.64 1.18
CA GLU A 66 -5.98 -2.03 0.78
C GLU A 66 -4.69 -2.70 1.26
N ALA A 67 -3.55 -2.03 1.10
CA ALA A 67 -2.27 -2.54 1.55
C ALA A 67 -2.21 -2.69 3.09
N ILE A 68 -2.78 -1.76 3.86
CA ILE A 68 -2.91 -1.90 5.32
C ILE A 68 -3.79 -3.10 5.67
N ARG A 69 -4.95 -3.25 5.01
CA ARG A 69 -5.86 -4.38 5.27
C ARG A 69 -5.17 -5.72 5.02
N ASN A 70 -4.46 -5.83 3.91
CA ASN A 70 -3.74 -7.05 3.53
C ASN A 70 -2.57 -7.32 4.48
N LEU A 71 -1.85 -6.29 4.92
CA LEU A 71 -0.78 -6.41 5.90
C LEU A 71 -1.28 -6.94 7.25
N ARG A 72 -2.41 -6.41 7.74
CA ARG A 72 -3.08 -6.91 8.96
C ARG A 72 -3.51 -8.36 8.81
N ALA A 73 -4.15 -8.71 7.69
CA ALA A 73 -4.60 -10.07 7.43
C ALA A 73 -3.42 -11.04 7.45
N GLN A 74 -2.36 -10.77 6.67
CA GLN A 74 -1.18 -11.64 6.59
C GLN A 74 -0.53 -11.90 7.94
N LEU A 75 -0.41 -10.87 8.78
CA LEU A 75 0.29 -10.97 10.06
C LEU A 75 -0.58 -11.51 11.18
N ALA A 76 -1.89 -11.25 11.17
CA ALA A 76 -2.85 -11.87 12.10
C ALA A 76 -2.97 -13.39 11.91
N PHE A 77 -2.77 -13.89 10.68
CA PHE A 77 -2.71 -15.32 10.41
C PHE A 77 -1.36 -15.94 10.78
N SER A 78 -0.27 -15.18 10.68
CA SER A 78 1.08 -15.68 10.98
C SER A 78 1.34 -15.91 12.48
N THR A 79 0.58 -15.28 13.37
CA THR A 79 0.69 -15.45 14.83
C THR A 79 -0.08 -16.66 15.38
N LYS A 80 -0.67 -17.51 14.52
CA LYS A 80 -1.44 -18.70 14.92
C LYS A 80 -0.71 -20.04 14.68
N GLN A 81 0.59 -20.02 14.39
CA GLN A 81 1.44 -21.21 14.33
C GLN A 81 2.44 -21.22 15.48
#